data_AF-A0A284SCE1-F1
#
_entry.id   AF-A0A284SCE1-F1
#
_cell.length_a   1.000
_cell.length_b   1.000
_cell.length_c   1.000
_cell.angle_alpha   90.00
_cell.angle_beta   90.00
_cell.angle_gamma   90.00
#
_symmetry.space_group_name_H-M   'P 1'
#
loop_
_entity.id
_entity.type
_entity.pdbx_description
1 polymer ?
#
loop_
_entity_poly.entity_id
_entity_poly.type
_entity_poly.pdbx_seq_one_letter_code
_entity_poly.pdbx_strand_id
1 'polypeptide(L)'
;MTCIKEYLGIMLNVDNPTTVGKASSFVSYDSQKMYVEFDLIANQLCRNVLEAVTRARHGTEGVRIVRLLLETGKMGEKQISKVVMMAPKDVRPLLSALAADSLVSTHEVPRSADRAPSTTFYLWHVDLVKAYSMILAQLYKTLYNIGMRREAEKEEPMLKAVLQKRE
;
A
#
# COMPACT_ATOMS: atom_id res chain seq x y z
N MET A 1 -15.07 31.48 -18.19
CA MET A 1 -15.84 30.43 -17.47
C MET A 1 -15.69 29.03 -18.07
N THR A 2 -15.24 28.87 -19.33
CA THR A 2 -15.01 27.57 -20.00
C THR A 2 -13.86 26.78 -19.38
N CYS A 3 -12.71 27.42 -19.15
CA CYS A 3 -11.52 26.77 -18.59
C CYS A 3 -11.75 26.12 -17.21
N ILE A 4 -12.53 26.77 -16.33
CA ILE A 4 -12.88 26.20 -15.00
C ILE A 4 -13.71 24.93 -15.16
N LYS A 5 -14.66 24.90 -16.12
CA LYS A 5 -15.48 23.71 -16.39
C LYS A 5 -14.64 22.57 -16.97
N GLU A 6 -13.64 22.88 -17.78
CA GLU A 6 -12.69 21.89 -18.31
C GLU A 6 -11.86 21.25 -17.19
N TYR A 7 -11.26 22.04 -16.30
CA TYR A 7 -10.52 21.50 -15.14
C TYR A 7 -11.41 20.71 -14.19
N LEU A 8 -12.65 21.17 -13.94
CA LEU A 8 -13.63 20.39 -13.18
C LEU A 8 -13.99 19.08 -13.89
N GLY A 9 -14.09 19.09 -15.22
CA GLY A 9 -14.27 17.88 -16.02
C GLY A 9 -13.15 16.87 -15.84
N ILE A 10 -11.89 17.31 -15.81
CA ILE A 10 -10.74 16.43 -15.51
C ILE A 10 -10.86 15.86 -14.10
N MET A 11 -11.25 16.66 -13.09
CA MET A 11 -11.45 16.16 -11.72
C MET A 11 -12.66 15.21 -11.57
N LEU A 12 -13.63 15.28 -12.50
CA LEU A 12 -14.75 14.35 -12.66
C LEU A 12 -14.39 13.11 -13.48
N ASN A 13 -13.12 12.95 -13.88
CA ASN A 13 -12.63 11.81 -14.66
C ASN A 13 -13.26 11.73 -16.09
N VAL A 14 -13.56 12.89 -16.69
CA VAL A 14 -14.05 12.98 -18.09
C VAL A 14 -12.98 12.53 -19.08
N ASP A 15 -11.70 12.67 -18.74
CA ASP A 15 -10.53 12.26 -19.53
C ASP A 15 -10.26 10.75 -19.51
N ASN A 16 -10.66 10.03 -18.44
CA ASN A 16 -10.46 8.59 -18.33
C ASN A 16 -11.73 7.86 -17.84
N PRO A 17 -12.78 7.69 -18.67
CA PRO A 17 -14.08 7.14 -18.27
C PRO A 17 -14.09 5.63 -17.97
N THR A 18 -12.97 5.05 -17.56
CA THR A 18 -12.85 3.68 -17.09
C THR A 18 -13.35 3.53 -15.65
N THR A 19 -13.64 2.29 -15.24
CA THR A 19 -13.99 1.97 -13.84
C THR A 19 -12.87 2.34 -12.86
N VAL A 20 -11.61 2.22 -13.29
CA VAL A 20 -10.43 2.64 -12.53
C VAL A 20 -10.39 4.16 -12.40
N GLY A 21 -10.60 4.88 -13.50
CA GLY A 21 -10.68 6.35 -13.48
C GLY A 21 -11.79 6.86 -12.56
N LYS A 22 -12.96 6.21 -12.57
CA LYS A 22 -14.07 6.56 -11.69
C LYS A 22 -13.73 6.34 -10.22
N ALA A 23 -12.94 5.31 -9.89
CA ALA A 23 -12.44 5.11 -8.53
C ALA A 23 -11.43 6.18 -8.07
N SER A 24 -10.90 6.98 -9.00
CA SER A 24 -10.00 8.10 -8.75
C SER A 24 -10.64 9.48 -8.93
N SER A 25 -11.97 9.57 -9.10
CA SER A 25 -12.64 10.87 -9.22
C SER A 25 -12.54 11.68 -7.92
N PHE A 26 -12.08 12.92 -8.02
CA PHE A 26 -11.97 13.83 -6.86
C PHE A 26 -13.28 14.52 -6.53
N VAL A 27 -14.10 14.74 -7.55
CA VAL A 27 -15.37 15.46 -7.47
C VAL A 27 -16.46 14.58 -8.06
N SER A 28 -17.69 14.76 -7.62
CA SER A 28 -18.91 14.29 -8.27
C SER A 28 -19.81 15.48 -8.62
N TYR A 29 -20.53 15.37 -9.72
CA TYR A 29 -21.44 16.41 -10.20
C TYR A 29 -22.88 15.94 -10.07
N ASP A 30 -23.66 16.68 -9.31
CA ASP A 30 -25.11 16.69 -9.39
C ASP A 30 -25.53 17.94 -10.16
N SER A 31 -26.65 17.89 -10.87
CA SER A 31 -27.07 18.80 -11.97
C SER A 31 -26.87 20.32 -11.76
N GLN A 32 -26.66 20.79 -10.53
CA GLN A 32 -26.30 22.18 -10.20
C GLN A 32 -25.15 22.35 -9.18
N LYS A 33 -24.65 21.29 -8.56
CA LYS A 33 -23.68 21.35 -7.45
C LYS A 33 -22.59 20.29 -7.60
N MET A 34 -21.38 20.66 -7.22
CA MET A 34 -20.23 19.76 -7.17
C MET A 34 -20.02 19.30 -5.72
N TYR A 35 -19.74 18.02 -5.51
CA TYR A 35 -19.38 17.45 -4.22
C TYR A 35 -17.96 16.89 -4.29
N VAL A 36 -17.21 16.99 -3.19
CA VAL A 36 -15.88 16.39 -3.10
C VAL A 36 -16.01 14.99 -2.51
N GLU A 37 -15.46 13.99 -3.20
CA GLU A 37 -15.56 12.58 -2.81
C GLU A 37 -14.46 12.22 -1.80
N PHE A 38 -14.64 12.64 -0.54
CA PHE A 38 -13.63 12.42 0.50
C PHE A 38 -13.29 10.95 0.73
N ASP A 39 -14.27 10.04 0.63
CA ASP A 39 -14.04 8.61 0.87
C ASP A 39 -13.16 7.99 -0.22
N LEU A 40 -13.38 8.35 -1.50
CA LEU A 40 -12.53 7.89 -2.60
C LEU A 40 -11.11 8.44 -2.45
N ILE A 41 -11.00 9.73 -2.14
CA ILE A 41 -9.70 10.39 -1.94
C ILE A 41 -8.94 9.75 -0.76
N ALA A 42 -9.60 9.53 0.37
CA ALA A 42 -8.99 8.91 1.56
C ALA A 42 -8.51 7.49 1.26
N ASN A 43 -9.33 6.68 0.59
CA ASN A 43 -8.95 5.33 0.17
C ASN A 43 -7.74 5.35 -0.77
N GLN A 44 -7.69 6.30 -1.71
CA GLN A 44 -6.56 6.44 -2.63
C GLN A 44 -5.28 6.89 -1.89
N LEU A 45 -5.40 7.82 -0.94
CA LEU A 45 -4.27 8.24 -0.11
C LEU A 45 -3.70 7.07 0.71
N CYS A 46 -4.56 6.27 1.34
CA CYS A 46 -4.13 5.07 2.07
C CYS A 46 -3.43 4.05 1.17
N ARG A 47 -3.96 3.82 -0.05
CA ARG A 47 -3.31 2.95 -1.05
C ARG A 47 -1.96 3.50 -1.48
N ASN A 48 -1.84 4.80 -1.72
CA ASN A 48 -0.57 5.44 -2.08
C ASN A 48 0.49 5.27 -0.98
N VAL A 49 0.09 5.34 0.29
CA VAL A 49 0.99 5.07 1.43
C VAL A 49 1.45 3.62 1.44
N LEU A 50 0.54 2.65 1.23
CA LEU A 50 0.89 1.23 1.13
C LEU A 50 1.90 0.99 -0.01
N GLU A 51 1.68 1.57 -1.18
CA GLU A 51 2.59 1.47 -2.31
C GLU A 51 3.95 2.15 -2.04
N ALA A 52 3.96 3.29 -1.36
CA ALA A 52 5.19 4.00 -1.00
C ALA A 52 6.04 3.16 -0.03
N VAL A 53 5.41 2.57 0.99
CA VAL A 53 6.09 1.65 1.92
C VAL A 53 6.64 0.43 1.18
N THR A 54 5.82 -0.17 0.30
CA THR A 54 6.23 -1.31 -0.51
C THR A 54 7.42 -0.96 -1.42
N ARG A 55 7.39 0.22 -2.05
CA ARG A 55 8.47 0.72 -2.91
C ARG A 55 9.77 0.90 -2.14
N ALA A 56 9.70 1.47 -0.94
CA ALA A 56 10.87 1.72 -0.10
C ALA A 56 11.55 0.43 0.36
N ARG A 57 10.78 -0.66 0.57
CA ARG A 57 11.30 -1.93 1.11
C ARG A 57 11.63 -2.97 0.05
N HIS A 58 10.81 -3.06 -1.00
CA HIS A 58 10.85 -4.13 -1.99
C HIS A 58 11.01 -3.63 -3.43
N GLY A 59 11.23 -2.33 -3.61
CA GLY A 59 11.48 -1.72 -4.92
C GLY A 59 10.25 -1.70 -5.84
N THR A 60 10.50 -1.49 -7.13
CA THR A 60 9.44 -1.39 -8.16
C THR A 60 8.74 -2.71 -8.41
N GLU A 61 9.45 -3.83 -8.32
CA GLU A 61 8.90 -5.16 -8.57
C GLU A 61 7.88 -5.55 -7.49
N GLY A 62 8.16 -5.24 -6.22
CA GLY A 62 7.19 -5.45 -5.12
C GLY A 62 5.90 -4.65 -5.32
N VAL A 63 6.02 -3.39 -5.73
CA VAL A 63 4.85 -2.54 -6.05
C VAL A 63 4.05 -3.11 -7.21
N ARG A 64 4.71 -3.64 -8.25
CA ARG A 64 4.03 -4.26 -9.40
C ARG A 64 3.16 -5.44 -8.95
N ILE A 65 3.70 -6.30 -8.07
CA ILE A 65 2.94 -7.44 -7.52
C ILE A 65 1.77 -6.97 -6.65
N VAL A 66 1.99 -6.00 -5.75
CA VAL A 66 0.93 -5.49 -4.85
C VAL A 66 -0.21 -4.85 -5.64
N ARG A 67 0.11 -4.02 -6.65
CA ARG A 67 -0.90 -3.42 -7.54
C ARG A 67 -1.70 -4.47 -8.29
N LEU A 68 -1.03 -5.47 -8.85
CA LEU A 68 -1.69 -6.57 -9.54
C LEU A 68 -2.70 -7.29 -8.62
N LEU A 69 -2.28 -7.64 -7.41
CA LEU A 69 -3.13 -8.33 -6.43
C LEU A 69 -4.30 -7.47 -5.93
N LEU A 70 -4.14 -6.14 -5.88
CA LEU A 70 -5.23 -5.23 -5.54
C LEU A 70 -6.30 -5.12 -6.65
N GLU A 71 -5.88 -5.19 -7.91
CA GLU A 71 -6.78 -5.08 -9.07
C GLU A 71 -7.49 -6.40 -9.39
N THR A 72 -6.73 -7.51 -9.37
CA THR A 72 -7.23 -8.83 -9.79
C THR A 72 -7.74 -9.68 -8.63
N GLY A 73 -7.34 -9.37 -7.40
CA GLY A 73 -7.70 -10.13 -6.20
C GLY A 73 -6.78 -11.32 -5.93
N LYS A 74 -7.38 -12.47 -5.59
CA LYS A 74 -6.63 -13.67 -5.15
C LYS A 74 -6.03 -14.40 -6.36
N MET A 75 -4.70 -14.58 -6.39
CA MET A 75 -4.01 -15.22 -7.51
C MET A 75 -3.00 -16.28 -7.08
N GLY A 76 -2.77 -17.27 -7.94
CA GLY A 76 -1.70 -18.25 -7.73
C GLY A 76 -0.33 -17.73 -8.17
N GLU A 77 0.75 -18.25 -7.58
CA GLU A 77 2.14 -17.85 -7.88
C GLU A 77 2.48 -17.91 -9.39
N LYS A 78 2.08 -19.00 -10.07
CA LYS A 78 2.32 -19.18 -11.51
C LYS A 78 1.62 -18.12 -12.36
N GLN A 79 0.42 -17.68 -11.95
CA GLN A 79 -0.33 -16.65 -12.65
C GLN A 79 0.32 -15.28 -12.43
N ILE A 80 0.72 -14.99 -11.19
CA ILE A 80 1.43 -13.75 -10.84
C ILE A 80 2.71 -13.63 -11.67
N SER A 81 3.54 -14.68 -11.71
CA SER A 81 4.77 -14.68 -12.52
C SER A 81 4.51 -14.38 -14.00
N LYS A 82 3.43 -14.94 -14.58
CA LYS A 82 3.06 -14.69 -15.97
C LYS A 82 2.61 -13.25 -16.22
N VAL A 83 1.79 -12.68 -15.34
CA VAL A 83 1.23 -11.33 -15.53
C VAL A 83 2.27 -10.24 -15.26
N VAL A 84 3.09 -10.42 -14.21
CA VAL A 84 4.14 -9.47 -13.80
C VAL A 84 5.38 -9.56 -14.72
N MET A 85 5.42 -10.59 -15.58
CA MET A 85 6.51 -10.90 -16.52
C MET A 85 7.87 -11.09 -15.82
N MET A 86 7.85 -11.78 -14.67
CA MET A 86 9.05 -12.09 -13.89
C MET A 86 9.28 -13.60 -13.85
N ALA A 87 10.54 -14.03 -13.77
CA ALA A 87 10.85 -15.45 -13.66
C ALA A 87 10.31 -16.01 -12.31
N PRO A 88 9.74 -17.23 -12.29
CA PRO A 88 9.19 -17.82 -11.07
C PRO A 88 10.20 -17.89 -9.90
N LYS A 89 11.48 -18.08 -10.23
CA LYS A 89 12.60 -18.09 -9.27
C LYS A 89 12.76 -16.77 -8.49
N ASP A 90 12.37 -15.65 -9.08
CA ASP A 90 12.52 -14.31 -8.48
C ASP A 90 11.22 -13.87 -7.79
N VAL A 91 10.07 -14.31 -8.30
CA VAL A 91 8.74 -14.00 -7.74
C VAL A 91 8.54 -14.65 -6.37
N ARG A 92 8.96 -15.91 -6.20
CA ARG A 92 8.73 -16.64 -4.95
C ARG A 92 9.45 -16.04 -3.73
N PRO A 93 10.75 -15.69 -3.79
CA PRO A 93 11.41 -14.95 -2.72
C PRO A 93 10.75 -13.60 -2.46
N LEU A 94 10.35 -12.87 -3.51
CA LEU A 94 9.71 -11.56 -3.38
C LEU A 94 8.33 -11.65 -2.69
N LEU A 95 7.50 -12.62 -3.07
CA LEU A 95 6.21 -12.89 -2.40
C LEU A 95 6.40 -13.28 -0.93
N SER A 96 7.43 -14.07 -0.64
CA SER A 96 7.77 -14.47 0.72
C SER A 96 8.23 -13.26 1.56
N ALA A 97 9.04 -12.36 0.99
CA ALA A 97 9.46 -11.12 1.63
C ALA A 97 8.27 -10.17 1.88
N LEU A 98 7.37 -10.02 0.90
CA LEU A 98 6.14 -9.22 1.05
C LEU A 98 5.22 -9.78 2.13
N ALA A 99 5.16 -11.10 2.26
CA ALA A 99 4.35 -11.75 3.29
C ALA A 99 4.96 -11.68 4.69
N ALA A 100 6.29 -11.73 4.80
CA ALA A 100 6.99 -11.47 6.05
C ALA A 100 6.68 -10.07 6.60
N ASP A 101 6.60 -9.08 5.71
CA ASP A 101 6.18 -7.72 6.03
C ASP A 101 4.65 -7.54 6.14
N SER A 102 3.86 -8.62 6.07
CA SER A 102 2.38 -8.58 6.15
C SER A 102 1.71 -7.69 5.09
N LEU A 103 2.39 -7.39 3.98
CA LEU A 103 1.84 -6.64 2.85
C LEU A 103 0.98 -7.55 1.96
N VAL A 104 1.33 -8.83 1.88
CA VAL A 104 0.58 -9.87 1.16
C VAL A 104 0.29 -11.01 2.14
N SER A 105 -0.86 -11.67 1.99
CA SER A 105 -1.23 -12.87 2.74
C SER A 105 -1.53 -14.02 1.80
N THR A 106 -1.40 -15.25 2.33
CA THR A 106 -1.66 -16.48 1.61
C THR A 106 -2.95 -17.10 2.12
N HIS A 107 -3.81 -17.51 1.19
CA HIS A 107 -5.05 -18.22 1.47
C HIS A 107 -4.96 -19.64 0.92
N GLU A 108 -5.20 -20.61 1.80
CA GLU A 108 -5.16 -22.03 1.47
C GLU A 108 -6.54 -22.51 1.05
N VAL A 109 -6.62 -23.11 -0.14
CA VAL A 109 -7.84 -23.75 -0.65
C VAL A 109 -7.57 -25.24 -0.76
N PRO A 110 -8.03 -26.06 0.21
CA PRO A 110 -7.81 -27.50 0.19
C PRO A 110 -8.70 -28.16 -0.87
N ARG A 111 -8.15 -29.06 -1.68
CA ARG A 111 -8.92 -29.87 -2.62
C ARG A 111 -9.56 -31.10 -1.96
N SER A 112 -8.91 -31.64 -0.93
CA SER A 112 -9.37 -32.80 -0.15
C SER A 112 -9.48 -32.46 1.34
N ALA A 113 -10.31 -33.23 2.06
CA ALA A 113 -10.55 -33.04 3.50
C ALA A 113 -9.26 -33.12 4.34
N ASP A 114 -8.27 -33.88 3.87
CA ASP A 114 -7.00 -34.11 4.58
C ASP A 114 -6.06 -32.90 4.59
N ARG A 115 -6.42 -31.81 3.88
CA ARG A 115 -5.65 -30.54 3.77
C ARG A 115 -4.16 -30.73 3.48
N ALA A 116 -3.79 -31.83 2.82
CA ALA A 116 -2.41 -32.16 2.53
C ALA A 116 -1.78 -31.08 1.61
N PRO A 117 -0.59 -30.54 1.91
CA PRO A 117 0.04 -29.47 1.13
C PRO A 117 0.21 -29.77 -0.37
N SER A 118 0.33 -31.05 -0.73
CA SER A 118 0.41 -31.51 -2.13
C SER A 118 -0.88 -31.30 -2.92
N THR A 119 -2.03 -31.25 -2.24
CA THR A 119 -3.38 -31.10 -2.83
C THR A 119 -4.01 -29.73 -2.56
N THR A 120 -3.32 -28.87 -1.81
CA THR A 120 -3.81 -27.55 -1.41
C THR A 120 -3.30 -26.47 -2.37
N PHE A 121 -4.21 -25.59 -2.81
CA PHE A 121 -3.83 -24.41 -3.58
C PHE A 121 -3.51 -23.24 -2.65
N TYR A 122 -2.40 -22.57 -2.93
CA TYR A 122 -2.00 -21.35 -2.23
C TYR A 122 -2.28 -20.15 -3.13
N LEU A 123 -3.24 -19.32 -2.70
CA LEU A 123 -3.60 -18.09 -3.38
C LEU A 123 -3.05 -16.90 -2.59
N TRP A 124 -2.33 -16.02 -3.26
CA TRP A 124 -1.81 -14.78 -2.70
C TRP A 124 -2.83 -13.67 -2.89
N HIS A 125 -2.97 -12.81 -1.88
CA HIS A 125 -3.81 -11.62 -1.94
C HIS A 125 -3.32 -10.55 -0.98
N VAL A 126 -3.71 -9.30 -1.24
CA VAL A 126 -3.48 -8.20 -0.30
C VAL A 126 -4.64 -8.15 0.68
N ASP A 127 -4.33 -8.25 1.97
CA ASP A 127 -5.28 -7.94 3.04
C ASP A 127 -5.03 -6.51 3.50
N LEU A 128 -5.86 -5.58 3.03
CA LEU A 128 -5.71 -4.16 3.31
C LEU A 128 -5.79 -3.86 4.81
N VAL A 129 -6.67 -4.54 5.54
CA VAL A 129 -6.84 -4.30 6.99
C VAL A 129 -5.56 -4.67 7.71
N LYS A 130 -5.05 -5.88 7.44
CA LYS A 130 -3.80 -6.35 8.04
C LYS A 130 -2.60 -5.50 7.65
N ALA A 131 -2.49 -5.14 6.36
CA ALA A 131 -1.37 -4.33 5.86
C ALA A 131 -1.38 -2.93 6.51
N TYR A 132 -2.52 -2.26 6.59
CA TYR A 132 -2.62 -0.95 7.23
C TYR A 132 -2.36 -1.02 8.73
N SER A 133 -2.88 -2.02 9.44
CA SER A 133 -2.58 -2.20 10.87
C SER A 133 -1.10 -2.43 11.12
N MET A 134 -0.42 -3.22 10.28
CA MET A 134 1.03 -3.43 10.39
C MET A 134 1.79 -2.12 10.16
N ILE A 135 1.48 -1.41 9.07
CA ILE A 135 2.14 -0.14 8.73
C ILE A 135 1.98 0.87 9.88
N LEU A 136 0.78 0.97 10.43
CA LEU A 136 0.48 1.87 11.54
C LEU A 136 1.27 1.49 12.80
N ALA A 137 1.31 0.21 13.17
CA ALA A 137 2.08 -0.28 14.31
C ALA A 137 3.59 0.00 14.15
N GLN A 138 4.11 -0.22 12.94
CA GLN A 138 5.51 0.07 12.63
C GLN A 138 5.81 1.57 12.68
N LEU A 139 4.89 2.41 12.24
CA LEU A 139 5.02 3.87 12.32
C LEU A 139 5.08 4.33 13.79
N TYR A 140 4.18 3.84 14.64
CA TYR A 140 4.20 4.17 16.08
C TYR A 140 5.50 3.73 16.75
N LYS A 141 5.98 2.51 16.44
CA LYS A 141 7.28 2.03 16.94
C LYS A 141 8.43 2.91 16.46
N THR A 142 8.39 3.35 15.20
CA THR A 142 9.42 4.23 14.64
C THR A 142 9.43 5.60 15.32
N LEU A 143 8.27 6.22 15.52
CA LEU A 143 8.13 7.48 16.25
C LEU A 143 8.66 7.36 17.69
N TYR A 144 8.30 6.27 18.38
CA TYR A 144 8.80 6.00 19.72
C TYR A 144 10.32 5.87 19.75
N ASN A 145 10.91 5.08 18.84
CA ASN A 145 12.35 4.89 18.76
C ASN A 145 13.10 6.21 18.49
N ILE A 146 12.58 7.06 17.60
CA ILE A 146 13.15 8.39 17.33
C ILE A 146 13.07 9.26 18.58
N GLY A 147 11.92 9.27 19.27
CA GLY A 147 11.75 10.01 20.52
C GLY A 147 12.73 9.55 21.60
N MET A 148 12.84 8.24 21.83
CA MET A 148 13.78 7.65 22.77
C MET A 148 15.23 7.99 22.43
N ARG A 149 15.60 7.92 21.14
CA ARG A 149 16.93 8.27 20.68
C ARG A 149 17.23 9.75 20.93
N ARG A 150 16.28 10.63 20.64
CA ARG A 150 16.40 12.08 20.86
C ARG A 150 16.62 12.40 22.34
N GLU A 151 15.88 11.78 23.25
CA GLU A 151 16.08 12.01 24.68
C GLU A 151 17.44 11.48 25.16
N ALA A 152 17.87 10.30 24.68
CA ALA A 152 19.20 9.78 24.99
C ALA A 152 20.33 10.70 24.50
N GLU A 153 20.19 11.31 23.32
CA GLU A 153 21.17 12.27 22.78
C GLU A 153 21.20 13.60 23.55
N LYS A 154 20.09 14.02 24.17
CA LYS A 154 20.08 15.20 25.06
C LYS A 154 20.80 14.95 26.38
N GLU A 155 20.78 13.72 26.89
CA GLU A 155 21.49 13.36 28.13
C GLU A 155 23.00 13.21 27.92
N GLU A 156 23.46 13.20 26.67
CA GLU A 156 24.88 13.16 26.35
C GLU A 156 25.61 14.38 26.96
N PRO A 157 26.67 14.17 27.75
CA PRO A 157 27.26 15.21 28.58
C PRO A 157 27.79 16.41 27.79
N MET A 158 28.34 16.17 26.59
CA MET A 158 28.80 17.24 25.70
C MET A 158 27.64 18.09 25.19
N LEU A 159 26.55 17.45 24.76
CA LEU A 159 25.39 18.14 24.20
C LEU A 159 24.61 18.88 25.28
N LYS A 160 24.47 18.28 26.46
CA LYS A 160 23.90 18.90 27.65
C LYS A 160 24.65 20.16 28.07
N ALA A 161 25.99 20.13 28.05
CA ALA A 161 26.81 21.30 28.37
C ALA A 161 26.66 22.43 27.33
N VAL A 162 26.46 22.09 26.05
CA VAL A 162 26.17 23.09 25.00
C VAL A 162 24.77 23.68 25.17
N LEU A 163 23.76 22.86 25.47
CA LEU A 163 22.39 23.31 25.71
C LEU A 163 22.30 24.26 26.91
N GLN A 164 22.98 23.94 28.02
CA GLN A 164 23.04 24.78 29.21
C GLN A 164 23.76 26.12 28.99
N LYS A 165 24.70 26.20 28.05
CA LYS A 165 25.39 27.46 27.70
C LYS A 165 24.56 28.38 26.81
N ARG A 166 23.47 27.86 26.22
CA ARG A 166 22.57 28.62 25.33
C ARG A 166 21.45 29.32 26.11
N GLU A 167 21.02 28.72 27.22
CA GLU A 167 20.08 29.32 28.18
C GLU A 167 20.76 30.44 29.00
#